data_AF-A0A1Y0H455-F1
#
_entry.id   AF-A0A1Y0H455-F1
#
_cell.length_a   1.000
_cell.length_b   1.000
_cell.length_c   1.000
_cell.angle_alpha   90.00
_cell.angle_beta   90.00
_cell.angle_gamma   90.00
#
_symmetry.space_group_name_H-M   'P 1'
#
loop_
_entity.id
_entity.type
_entity.pdbx_description
1 polymer ?
#
loop_
_entity_poly.entity_id
_entity_poly.type
_entity_poly.pdbx_seq_one_letter_code
_entity_poly.pdbx_strand_id
1 'polypeptide(L)'
;MNSQQARDLFSEYREGTLEAGLREQFERALRQDAALRKDYDQFCAILVALEGGRDEVIEVPLELSRRITESLESAAPAPRRFNLIELFRSPIGYGVAAAVVLVPVILISLNRGGGSNASQASMLGGNTVPTRSEFRMIESELSIVLQSPKGDQLEVRDGLEGPVEQKFEVGSEVLRQAFTNPQSAARGVWFDFANDNLADRYVVIPGQEKVTTQEGEGSILDLATAISNHQGVAIEVANPSSERTFKWSLTPEDNLETMVEKLRAQGLALSDNVSNVFLLTE
;
A
#
# COMPACT_ATOMS: atom_id res chain seq x y z
N MET A 1 0.97 -21.98 -30.71
CA MET A 1 0.66 -21.19 -29.51
C MET A 1 1.93 -21.07 -28.69
N ASN A 2 2.27 -19.88 -28.18
CA ASN A 2 3.45 -19.69 -27.33
C ASN A 2 3.14 -20.17 -25.90
N SER A 3 4.14 -20.63 -25.14
CA SER A 3 4.00 -21.07 -23.74
C SER A 3 3.37 -19.99 -22.85
N GLN A 4 3.71 -18.72 -23.08
CA GLN A 4 3.11 -17.59 -22.37
C GLN A 4 1.60 -17.46 -22.64
N GLN A 5 1.20 -17.51 -23.92
CA GLN A 5 -0.21 -17.46 -24.32
C GLN A 5 -1.02 -18.63 -23.76
N ALA A 6 -0.39 -19.80 -23.62
CA ALA A 6 -1.03 -20.96 -23.03
C ALA A 6 -1.33 -20.73 -21.52
N ARG A 7 -0.42 -20.08 -20.79
CA ARG A 7 -0.59 -19.79 -19.35
C ARG A 7 -1.73 -18.82 -19.09
N ASP A 8 -1.94 -17.85 -19.97
CA ASP A 8 -3.05 -16.90 -19.86
C ASP A 8 -4.42 -17.60 -19.97
N LEU A 9 -4.50 -18.75 -20.66
CA LEU A 9 -5.73 -19.53 -20.85
C LEU A 9 -6.02 -20.54 -19.72
N PHE A 10 -5.16 -20.66 -18.71
CA PHE A 10 -5.31 -21.69 -17.65
C PHE A 10 -6.60 -21.52 -16.86
N SER A 11 -6.93 -20.29 -16.47
CA SER A 11 -8.14 -19.98 -15.70
C SER A 11 -9.41 -20.26 -16.53
N GLU A 12 -9.46 -19.76 -17.77
CA GLU A 12 -10.62 -19.93 -18.66
C GLU A 12 -10.87 -21.40 -19.03
N TYR A 13 -9.81 -22.17 -19.24
CA TYR A 13 -9.92 -23.61 -19.51
C TYR A 13 -10.46 -24.39 -18.31
N ARG A 14 -9.97 -24.10 -17.10
CA ARG A 14 -10.46 -24.73 -15.86
C ARG A 14 -11.93 -24.38 -15.59
N GLU A 15 -12.29 -23.12 -15.77
CA GLU A 15 -13.64 -22.61 -15.54
C GLU A 15 -14.63 -23.03 -16.65
N GLY A 16 -14.13 -23.60 -17.75
CA GLY A 16 -14.94 -24.03 -18.89
C GLY A 16 -15.51 -22.87 -19.71
N THR A 17 -14.97 -21.67 -19.54
CA THR A 17 -15.38 -20.44 -20.25
C THR A 17 -14.61 -20.22 -21.55
N LEU A 18 -13.59 -21.04 -21.80
CA LEU A 18 -12.76 -20.95 -23.00
C LEU A 18 -13.54 -21.28 -24.29
N GLU A 19 -13.34 -20.48 -25.33
CA GLU A 19 -13.96 -20.67 -26.65
C GLU A 19 -13.60 -22.04 -27.25
N ALA A 20 -14.55 -22.70 -27.91
CA ALA A 20 -14.41 -24.07 -28.42
C ALA A 20 -13.17 -24.27 -29.33
N GLY A 21 -12.86 -23.29 -30.19
CA GLY A 21 -11.70 -23.34 -31.08
C GLY A 21 -10.36 -23.18 -30.35
N LEU A 22 -10.32 -22.36 -29.30
CA LEU A 22 -9.13 -22.17 -28.45
C LEU A 22 -8.90 -23.38 -27.55
N ARG A 23 -9.98 -23.98 -27.05
CA ARG A 23 -9.93 -25.20 -26.23
C ARG A 23 -9.25 -26.37 -26.95
N GLU A 24 -9.60 -26.62 -28.21
CA GLU A 24 -8.97 -27.71 -28.99
C GLU A 24 -7.49 -27.44 -29.25
N GLN A 25 -7.11 -26.17 -29.49
CA GLN A 25 -5.72 -25.78 -29.66
C GLN A 25 -4.92 -25.93 -28.36
N PHE A 26 -5.51 -25.54 -27.24
CA PHE A 26 -4.92 -25.66 -25.91
C PHE A 26 -4.74 -27.12 -25.49
N GLU A 27 -5.75 -27.98 -25.70
CA GLU A 27 -5.62 -29.42 -25.45
C GLU A 27 -4.55 -30.08 -26.31
N ARG A 28 -4.42 -29.64 -27.57
CA ARG A 28 -3.34 -30.12 -28.44
C ARG A 28 -1.97 -29.70 -27.93
N ALA A 29 -1.84 -28.46 -27.45
CA ALA A 29 -0.60 -27.96 -26.84
C ALA A 29 -0.23 -28.75 -25.58
N LEU A 30 -1.20 -29.02 -24.69
CA LEU A 30 -0.99 -29.84 -23.49
C LEU A 30 -0.56 -31.29 -23.80
N ARG A 31 -1.00 -31.85 -24.93
CA ARG A 31 -0.56 -33.19 -25.36
C ARG A 31 0.85 -33.20 -25.95
N GLN A 32 1.25 -32.10 -26.61
CA GLN A 32 2.54 -31.98 -27.29
C GLN A 32 3.66 -31.55 -26.34
N ASP A 33 3.35 -30.77 -25.31
CA ASP A 33 4.33 -30.21 -24.38
C ASP A 33 4.10 -30.73 -22.95
N ALA A 34 4.99 -31.61 -22.50
CA ALA A 34 4.96 -32.18 -21.16
C ALA A 34 5.28 -31.17 -20.06
N ALA A 35 6.07 -30.13 -20.35
CA ALA A 35 6.37 -29.07 -19.39
C ALA A 35 5.13 -28.19 -19.17
N LEU A 36 4.45 -27.82 -20.26
CA LEU A 36 3.20 -27.05 -20.20
C LEU A 36 2.11 -27.80 -19.44
N ARG A 37 2.02 -29.13 -19.62
CA ARG A 37 1.09 -29.96 -18.86
C ARG A 37 1.39 -29.96 -17.36
N LYS A 38 2.66 -30.07 -16.99
CA LYS A 38 3.08 -30.00 -15.59
C LYS A 38 2.75 -28.65 -14.96
N ASP A 39 2.94 -27.56 -15.68
CA ASP A 39 2.57 -26.21 -15.23
C ASP A 39 1.05 -26.10 -14.98
N TYR A 40 0.24 -26.64 -15.89
CA TYR A 40 -1.22 -26.67 -15.74
C TYR A 40 -1.69 -27.53 -14.55
N ASP A 41 -1.08 -28.70 -14.35
CA ASP A 41 -1.38 -29.58 -13.21
C ASP A 41 -1.02 -28.88 -11.87
N GLN A 42 0.10 -28.16 -11.82
CA GLN A 42 0.52 -27.39 -10.65
C GLN A 42 -0.44 -26.22 -10.37
N PHE A 43 -0.88 -25.50 -11.40
CA PHE A 43 -1.89 -24.46 -11.29
C PHE A 43 -3.20 -25.01 -10.69
N CYS A 44 -3.67 -26.14 -11.19
CA CYS A 44 -4.87 -26.80 -10.66
C CYS A 44 -4.71 -27.18 -9.18
N ALA A 45 -3.55 -27.73 -8.80
CA ALA A 45 -3.27 -28.13 -7.42
C ALA A 45 -3.26 -26.94 -6.44
N ILE A 46 -2.69 -25.80 -6.84
CA ILE A 46 -2.68 -24.57 -6.02
C ILE A 46 -4.11 -24.08 -5.77
N LEU A 47 -4.95 -24.06 -6.80
CA LEU A 47 -6.33 -23.61 -6.66
C LEU A 47 -7.17 -24.55 -5.78
N VAL A 48 -6.97 -25.87 -5.88
CA VAL A 48 -7.62 -26.84 -4.97
C VAL A 48 -7.17 -26.63 -3.53
N ALA A 49 -5.88 -26.35 -3.30
CA ALA A 49 -5.38 -26.05 -1.96
C ALA A 49 -5.97 -24.75 -1.38
N LEU A 50 -6.22 -23.74 -2.23
CA LEU A 50 -6.90 -22.50 -1.84
C LEU A 50 -8.40 -22.70 -1.55
N GLU A 51 -9.08 -23.55 -2.32
CA GLU A 51 -10.49 -23.91 -2.09
C GLU A 51 -10.66 -24.72 -0.80
N GLY A 52 -9.75 -25.66 -0.52
CA GLY A 52 -9.79 -26.48 0.69
C GLY A 52 -9.59 -25.72 2.01
N GLY A 53 -9.04 -24.50 1.95
CA GLY A 53 -8.90 -23.61 3.12
C GLY A 53 -10.13 -22.77 3.45
N ARG A 54 -11.21 -22.84 2.65
CA ARG A 54 -12.43 -22.03 2.86
C ARG A 54 -13.43 -22.61 3.86
N ASP A 55 -13.35 -23.90 4.18
CA ASP A 55 -14.33 -24.60 5.03
C ASP A 55 -13.94 -24.67 6.52
N GLU A 56 -12.94 -23.89 6.96
CA GLU A 56 -12.71 -23.73 8.39
C GLU A 56 -13.82 -22.84 8.97
N VAL A 57 -14.85 -23.47 9.54
CA VAL A 57 -15.90 -22.81 10.31
C VAL A 57 -15.22 -22.11 11.49
N ILE A 58 -14.94 -20.82 11.33
CA ILE A 58 -14.46 -19.99 12.42
C ILE A 58 -15.60 -19.89 13.43
N GLU A 59 -15.54 -20.69 14.49
CA GLU A 59 -16.42 -20.54 15.64
C GLU A 59 -16.19 -19.14 16.21
N VAL A 60 -17.13 -18.23 15.98
CA VAL A 60 -17.08 -16.88 16.52
C VAL A 60 -17.10 -17.01 18.05
N PRO A 61 -16.01 -16.65 18.76
CA PRO A 61 -15.99 -16.76 20.21
C PRO A 61 -17.09 -15.86 20.80
N LEU A 62 -18.03 -16.46 21.55
CA LEU A 62 -19.15 -15.77 22.22
C LEU A 62 -18.72 -14.61 23.13
N GLU A 63 -17.44 -14.50 23.45
CA GLU A 63 -16.86 -13.42 24.26
C GLU A 63 -16.70 -12.11 23.47
N LEU A 64 -16.55 -12.15 22.14
CA LEU A 64 -16.42 -10.95 21.31
C LEU A 64 -17.73 -10.18 21.21
N SER A 65 -18.86 -10.88 21.05
CA SER A 65 -20.17 -10.24 21.05
C SER A 65 -20.45 -9.60 22.41
N ARG A 66 -20.11 -10.28 23.51
CA ARG A 66 -20.25 -9.74 24.87
C ARG A 66 -19.41 -8.48 25.11
N ARG A 67 -18.15 -8.45 24.66
CA ARG A 67 -17.30 -7.25 24.75
C ARG A 67 -17.83 -6.07 23.95
N ILE A 68 -18.42 -6.32 22.78
CA ILE A 68 -19.03 -5.26 21.96
C ILE A 68 -20.28 -4.70 22.64
N THR A 69 -21.12 -5.54 23.25
CA THR A 69 -22.30 -5.07 23.99
C THR A 69 -21.91 -4.30 25.26
N GLU A 70 -20.93 -4.79 26.03
CA GLU A 70 -20.39 -4.08 27.20
C GLU A 70 -19.73 -2.74 26.80
N SER A 71 -19.10 -2.66 25.63
CA SER A 71 -18.54 -1.41 25.06
C SER A 71 -19.61 -0.41 24.63
N LEU A 72 -20.77 -0.88 24.16
CA LEU A 72 -21.89 -0.01 23.78
C LEU A 72 -22.68 0.48 24.99
N GLU A 73 -22.78 -0.33 26.05
CA GLU A 73 -23.55 -0.03 27.25
C GLU A 73 -22.75 0.81 28.27
N SER A 74 -21.42 0.73 28.26
CA SER A 74 -20.53 1.60 29.06
C SER A 74 -20.32 3.00 28.46
N ALA A 75 -20.82 3.26 27.24
CA ALA A 75 -20.87 4.58 26.63
C ALA A 75 -22.03 5.42 27.22
N ALA A 76 -21.92 5.77 28.51
CA ALA A 76 -22.79 6.76 29.13
C ALA A 76 -22.63 8.13 28.44
N PRO A 77 -23.69 8.97 28.35
CA PRO A 77 -23.59 10.30 27.77
C PRO A 77 -22.59 11.16 28.54
N ALA A 78 -21.55 11.61 27.83
CA ALA A 78 -20.40 12.30 28.41
C ALA A 78 -20.78 13.56 29.22
N PRO A 79 -20.28 13.73 30.47
CA PRO A 79 -20.41 14.98 31.20
C PRO A 79 -19.54 16.09 30.59
N ARG A 80 -20.01 17.33 30.76
CA ARG A 80 -19.47 18.58 30.19
C ARG A 80 -17.94 18.75 30.34
N ARG A 81 -17.29 18.85 29.18
CA ARG A 81 -16.06 19.56 28.78
C ARG A 81 -15.18 20.15 29.90
N PHE A 82 -14.01 19.52 30.10
CA PHE A 82 -12.81 20.17 30.64
C PHE A 82 -12.14 21.00 29.54
N ASN A 83 -11.80 22.26 29.87
CA ASN A 83 -11.28 23.25 28.93
C ASN A 83 -9.75 23.29 29.00
N LEU A 84 -9.07 22.68 28.02
CA LEU A 84 -7.60 22.55 27.93
C LEU A 84 -6.83 23.88 27.69
N ILE A 85 -7.55 24.98 27.48
CA ILE A 85 -6.96 26.29 27.17
C ILE A 85 -6.33 26.97 28.41
N GLU A 86 -6.62 26.52 29.64
CA GLU A 86 -6.00 27.07 30.86
C GLU A 86 -4.63 26.46 31.22
N LEU A 87 -4.20 25.36 30.58
CA LEU A 87 -2.93 24.70 30.91
C LEU A 87 -1.70 25.35 30.23
N PHE A 88 -1.90 26.24 29.24
CA PHE A 88 -0.82 26.92 28.51
C PHE A 88 -0.39 28.27 29.11
N ARG A 89 -0.81 28.59 30.34
CA ARG A 89 -0.45 29.85 31.03
C ARG A 89 0.67 29.73 32.08
N SER A 90 1.49 28.68 32.05
CA SER A 90 2.67 28.56 32.92
C SER A 90 3.99 28.65 32.12
N PRO A 91 4.97 29.48 32.54
CA PRO A 91 6.21 29.74 31.78
C PRO A 91 7.37 28.82 32.21
N ILE A 92 7.14 27.52 32.40
CA ILE A 92 8.18 26.57 32.81
C ILE A 92 7.98 25.26 32.07
N GLY A 93 8.91 24.90 31.17
CA GLY A 93 8.92 23.55 30.61
C GLY A 93 9.58 23.35 29.25
N TYR A 94 10.66 24.07 28.91
CA TYR A 94 11.61 23.54 27.94
C TYR A 94 12.34 22.36 28.59
N GLY A 95 12.16 21.14 28.07
CA GLY A 95 12.79 19.95 28.65
C GLY A 95 12.57 18.69 27.82
N VAL A 96 13.44 18.51 26.83
CA VAL A 96 13.93 17.26 26.23
C VAL A 96 13.21 15.96 26.64
N ALA A 97 12.59 15.29 25.67
CA ALA A 97 12.46 13.83 25.68
C ALA A 97 12.34 13.30 24.24
N ALA A 98 13.49 12.92 23.66
CA ALA A 98 13.54 11.98 22.56
C ALA A 98 13.10 10.61 23.11
N ALA A 99 11.85 10.25 22.87
CA ALA A 99 11.33 8.93 23.20
C ALA A 99 11.38 8.07 21.93
N VAL A 100 12.36 7.16 21.90
CA VAL A 100 12.35 6.00 21.00
C VAL A 100 11.18 5.13 21.42
N VAL A 101 10.10 5.16 20.64
CA VAL A 101 8.93 4.32 20.84
C VAL A 101 9.16 3.02 20.05
N LEU A 102 9.69 2.01 20.74
CA LEU A 102 9.63 0.61 20.28
C LEU A 102 8.25 0.07 20.66
N VAL A 103 7.30 0.11 19.73
CA VAL A 103 6.00 -0.58 19.87
C VAL A 103 6.10 -1.97 19.24
N PRO A 104 5.62 -3.03 19.93
CA PRO A 104 5.58 -4.37 19.36
C PRO A 104 4.54 -4.43 18.23
N VAL A 105 5.02 -4.67 17.02
CA VAL A 105 4.17 -4.89 15.83
C VAL A 105 3.35 -6.15 16.04
N ILE A 106 2.03 -6.00 16.06
CA ILE A 106 1.08 -7.11 15.97
C ILE A 106 1.22 -7.73 14.56
N LEU A 107 1.63 -9.00 14.53
CA LEU A 107 1.69 -9.81 13.32
C LEU A 107 0.28 -10.06 12.78
N ILE A 108 -0.19 -9.19 11.88
CA ILE A 108 -1.28 -9.54 10.96
C ILE A 108 -0.63 -10.12 9.71
N SER A 109 -0.45 -11.44 9.74
CA SER A 109 -0.19 -12.27 8.58
C SER A 109 -1.43 -12.29 7.68
N LEU A 110 -1.40 -11.57 6.56
CA LEU A 110 -2.32 -11.80 5.45
C LEU A 110 -1.60 -11.68 4.09
N ASN A 111 -1.37 -12.86 3.51
CA ASN A 111 -1.42 -13.07 2.07
C ASN A 111 -2.82 -12.66 1.58
N ARG A 112 -2.94 -11.46 1.04
CA ARG A 112 -3.99 -11.12 0.08
C ARG A 112 -3.29 -10.46 -1.10
N GLY A 113 -3.33 -11.17 -2.22
CA GLY A 113 -2.71 -10.75 -3.47
C GLY A 113 -3.53 -9.71 -4.22
N GLY A 114 -2.91 -9.20 -5.29
CA GLY A 114 -3.55 -8.40 -6.33
C GLY A 114 -3.11 -6.96 -6.30
N GLY A 115 -2.02 -6.64 -7.01
CA GLY A 115 -1.60 -5.26 -7.24
C GLY A 115 -0.18 -5.21 -7.81
N SER A 116 -0.08 -4.70 -9.03
CA SER A 116 1.07 -4.76 -9.93
C SER A 116 2.35 -4.14 -9.39
N ASN A 117 3.36 -4.97 -9.13
CA ASN A 117 4.75 -4.57 -9.22
C ASN A 117 5.45 -5.58 -10.13
N ALA A 118 5.84 -5.12 -11.32
CA ALA A 118 6.63 -5.89 -12.28
C ALA A 118 8.03 -6.16 -11.71
N SER A 119 8.11 -7.12 -10.79
CA SER A 119 9.37 -7.76 -10.43
C SER A 119 9.67 -8.77 -11.53
N GLN A 120 10.74 -8.53 -12.29
CA GLN A 120 11.24 -9.48 -13.28
C GLN A 120 11.38 -10.87 -12.64
N ALA A 121 10.55 -11.81 -13.08
CA ALA A 121 10.65 -13.20 -12.67
C ALA A 121 11.91 -13.81 -13.28
N SER A 122 13.00 -13.86 -12.50
CA SER A 122 14.23 -14.56 -12.85
C SER A 122 13.95 -16.08 -12.84
N MET A 123 13.63 -16.64 -14.01
CA MET A 123 13.33 -18.06 -14.21
C MET A 123 14.61 -18.89 -14.29
N LEU A 124 15.33 -19.09 -13.18
CA LEU A 124 16.32 -20.17 -13.05
C LEU A 124 16.46 -20.63 -11.59
N GLY A 125 15.76 -21.71 -11.23
CA GLY A 125 16.28 -22.80 -10.40
C GLY A 125 16.92 -22.54 -9.03
N GLY A 126 16.66 -21.42 -8.35
CA GLY A 126 17.07 -21.18 -6.98
C GLY A 126 15.91 -20.67 -6.13
N ASN A 127 15.85 -21.02 -4.84
CA ASN A 127 14.98 -20.36 -3.86
C ASN A 127 15.47 -18.91 -3.64
N THR A 128 15.36 -18.06 -4.67
CA THR A 128 15.64 -16.64 -4.52
C THR A 128 14.39 -15.99 -3.95
N VAL A 129 14.46 -15.61 -2.68
CA VAL A 129 13.46 -14.75 -2.06
C VAL A 129 13.32 -13.49 -2.94
N PRO A 130 12.13 -13.19 -3.49
CA PRO A 130 11.97 -12.03 -4.36
C PRO A 130 12.14 -10.75 -3.53
N THR A 131 12.81 -9.76 -4.11
CA THR A 131 12.87 -8.42 -3.53
C THR A 131 11.45 -7.85 -3.50
N ARG A 132 11.00 -7.36 -2.35
CA ARG A 132 9.64 -6.82 -2.15
C ARG A 132 9.71 -5.48 -1.44
N SER A 133 8.99 -4.50 -1.97
CA SER A 133 8.69 -3.23 -1.32
C SER A 133 7.19 -2.97 -1.41
N GLU A 134 6.54 -2.77 -0.27
CA GLU A 134 5.11 -2.44 -0.22
C GLU A 134 4.86 -1.40 0.87
N PHE A 135 4.10 -0.37 0.52
CA PHE A 135 3.58 0.61 1.47
C PHE A 135 2.16 0.26 1.87
N ARG A 136 1.83 0.41 3.14
CA ARG A 136 0.50 0.17 3.68
C ARG A 136 0.14 1.25 4.68
N MET A 137 -1.05 1.81 4.58
CA MET A 137 -1.59 2.62 5.67
C MET A 137 -2.30 1.71 6.67
N ILE A 138 -1.79 1.68 7.90
CA ILE A 138 -2.41 1.02 9.04
C ILE A 138 -2.82 2.12 10.01
N GLU A 139 -4.12 2.34 10.16
CA GLU A 139 -4.67 3.47 10.93
C GLU A 139 -4.17 4.82 10.39
N SER A 140 -3.24 5.47 11.09
CA SER A 140 -2.61 6.74 10.68
C SER A 140 -1.09 6.61 10.48
N GLU A 141 -0.59 5.38 10.41
CA GLU A 141 0.83 5.09 10.22
C GLU A 141 1.07 4.50 8.83
N LEU A 142 2.07 5.04 8.13
CA LEU A 142 2.58 4.44 6.91
C LEU A 142 3.54 3.32 7.29
N SER A 143 3.15 2.07 7.07
CA SER A 143 4.01 0.91 7.22
C SER A 143 4.68 0.56 5.90
N ILE A 144 6.01 0.44 5.91
CA ILE A 144 6.77 -0.13 4.81
C ILE A 144 7.11 -1.59 5.14
N VAL A 145 6.92 -2.48 4.17
CA VAL A 145 7.34 -3.88 4.24
C VAL A 145 8.40 -4.09 3.17
N LEU A 146 9.63 -4.34 3.61
CA LEU A 146 10.79 -4.54 2.75
C LEU A 146 11.43 -5.89 2.97
N GLN A 147 11.86 -6.51 1.88
CA GLN A 147 12.67 -7.72 1.92
C GLN A 147 13.68 -7.68 0.78
N SER A 148 14.97 -7.82 1.09
CA SER A 148 16.04 -7.86 0.09
C SER A 148 16.97 -9.05 0.32
N PRO A 149 17.08 -10.01 -0.61
CA PRO A 149 17.87 -11.22 -0.42
C PRO A 149 19.38 -10.97 -0.31
N LYS A 150 19.88 -9.82 -0.79
CA LYS A 150 21.32 -9.53 -0.89
C LYS A 150 21.85 -8.62 0.22
N GLY A 151 21.00 -8.21 1.16
CA GLY A 151 21.32 -7.05 1.97
C GLY A 151 21.14 -5.76 1.16
N ASP A 152 20.51 -4.76 1.75
CA ASP A 152 20.28 -3.45 1.15
C ASP A 152 20.24 -2.39 2.24
N GLN A 153 20.20 -1.13 1.84
CA GLN A 153 20.02 -0.02 2.76
C GLN A 153 18.82 0.82 2.28
N LEU A 154 17.90 1.09 3.19
CA LEU A 154 16.85 2.08 2.99
C LEU A 154 17.28 3.38 3.65
N GLU A 155 17.35 4.47 2.89
CA GLU A 155 17.46 5.82 3.41
C GLU A 155 16.13 6.55 3.26
N VAL A 156 15.70 7.23 4.31
CA VAL A 156 14.44 7.97 4.34
C VAL A 156 14.75 9.46 4.47
N ARG A 157 14.27 10.26 3.53
CA ARG A 157 14.51 11.72 3.47
C ARG A 157 13.20 12.51 3.53
N ASP A 158 13.29 13.71 4.09
CA ASP A 158 12.18 14.67 4.09
C ASP A 158 12.10 15.40 2.75
N GLY A 159 11.11 15.07 1.91
CA GLY A 159 11.04 15.57 0.54
C GLY A 159 12.10 14.99 -0.41
N LEU A 160 12.14 15.51 -1.65
CA LEU A 160 12.95 14.96 -2.75
C LEU A 160 14.46 15.16 -2.55
N GLU A 161 14.86 16.32 -2.05
CA GLU A 161 16.27 16.72 -1.88
C GLU A 161 16.64 17.00 -0.41
N GLY A 162 15.76 16.67 0.54
CA GLY A 162 16.01 16.97 1.94
C GLY A 162 17.07 16.09 2.59
N PRO A 163 17.41 16.40 3.85
CA PRO A 163 18.38 15.61 4.61
C PRO A 163 17.84 14.19 4.86
N VAL A 164 18.77 13.25 4.97
CA VAL A 164 18.42 11.89 5.41
C VAL A 164 18.02 11.94 6.89
N GLU A 165 16.77 11.59 7.18
CA GLU A 165 16.22 11.52 8.54
C GLU A 165 16.57 10.18 9.20
N GLN A 166 16.46 9.08 8.44
CA GLN A 166 16.59 7.72 8.97
C GLN A 166 17.29 6.80 7.97
N LYS A 167 18.01 5.81 8.50
CA LYS A 167 18.72 4.78 7.72
C LYS A 167 18.42 3.41 8.32
N PHE A 168 18.12 2.44 7.47
CA PHE A 168 17.82 1.07 7.87
C PHE A 168 18.64 0.09 7.05
N GLU A 169 19.20 -0.91 7.72
CA GLU A 169 19.79 -2.07 7.05
C GLU A 169 18.66 -3.06 6.74
N VAL A 170 18.52 -3.42 5.47
CA VAL A 170 17.51 -4.38 4.98
C VAL A 170 18.23 -5.69 4.72
N GLY A 171 18.10 -6.65 5.64
CA GLY A 171 18.66 -8.00 5.47
C GLY A 171 17.77 -8.94 4.66
N SER A 172 18.07 -10.24 4.77
CA SER A 172 17.22 -11.32 4.25
C SER A 172 15.88 -11.44 4.97
N GLU A 173 15.80 -10.91 6.19
CA GLU A 173 14.57 -10.83 6.98
C GLU A 173 13.68 -9.68 6.48
N VAL A 174 12.37 -9.80 6.74
CA VAL A 174 11.41 -8.77 6.37
C VAL A 174 11.54 -7.59 7.32
N LEU A 175 12.05 -6.47 6.84
CA LEU A 175 12.01 -5.19 7.55
C LEU A 175 10.57 -4.67 7.52
N ARG A 176 10.04 -4.34 8.70
CA ARG A 176 8.75 -3.67 8.88
C ARG A 176 8.99 -2.42 9.68
N GLN A 177 8.79 -1.27 9.05
CA GLN A 177 8.97 0.02 9.71
C GLN A 177 7.69 0.85 9.56
N ALA A 178 7.25 1.46 10.65
CA ALA A 178 6.14 2.40 10.66
C ALA A 178 6.67 3.84 10.67
N PHE A 179 5.99 4.71 9.93
CA PHE A 179 6.25 6.13 9.84
C PHE A 179 4.97 6.90 10.19
N THR A 180 5.09 7.85 11.10
CA THR A 180 4.01 8.76 11.48
C THR A 180 4.35 10.16 11.04
N ASN A 181 3.33 10.92 10.62
CA ASN A 181 3.48 12.34 10.36
C ASN A 181 2.88 13.13 11.53
N PRO A 182 3.70 13.72 12.42
CA PRO A 182 3.21 14.49 13.57
C PRO A 182 2.72 15.90 13.18
N GLN A 183 2.93 16.33 11.93
CA GLN A 183 2.56 17.67 11.49
C GLN A 183 1.06 17.74 11.16
N SER A 184 0.48 18.94 11.28
CA SER A 184 -0.91 19.17 10.90
C SER A 184 -1.14 18.98 9.39
N ALA A 185 -0.15 19.35 8.57
CA ALA A 185 -0.17 19.20 7.13
C ALA A 185 0.50 17.89 6.68
N ALA A 186 0.09 17.39 5.51
CA ALA A 186 0.70 16.27 4.82
C ALA A 186 2.15 16.58 4.46
N ARG A 187 2.99 15.54 4.49
CA ARG A 187 4.44 15.62 4.30
C ARG A 187 4.88 14.60 3.27
N GLY A 188 5.71 15.04 2.32
CA GLY A 188 6.34 14.14 1.36
C GLY A 188 7.60 13.50 1.91
N VAL A 189 7.77 12.20 1.69
CA VAL A 189 8.92 11.42 2.15
C VAL A 189 9.51 10.66 0.97
N TRP A 190 10.82 10.76 0.80
CA TRP A 190 11.57 10.03 -0.21
C TRP A 190 12.20 8.78 0.39
N PHE A 191 11.92 7.63 -0.21
CA PHE A 191 12.49 6.34 0.14
C PHE A 191 13.53 5.98 -0.92
N ASP A 192 14.80 6.14 -0.55
CA ASP A 192 16.00 5.92 -1.36
C ASP A 192 16.51 4.51 -1.07
N PHE A 193 16.53 3.66 -2.10
CA PHE A 193 17.01 2.29 -2.00
C PHE A 193 18.43 2.22 -2.57
N ALA A 194 19.41 1.90 -1.73
CA ALA A 194 20.82 1.90 -2.12
C ALA A 194 21.16 0.90 -3.26
N ASN A 195 20.28 -0.04 -3.56
CA ASN A 195 20.43 -1.02 -4.62
C ASN A 195 19.43 -0.78 -5.76
N ASP A 196 19.94 -0.72 -6.99
CA ASP A 196 19.18 -0.51 -8.24
C ASP A 196 18.05 -1.52 -8.51
N ASN A 197 17.92 -2.58 -7.70
CA ASN A 197 16.84 -3.56 -7.83
C ASN A 197 15.49 -3.03 -7.32
N LEU A 198 15.47 -1.98 -6.51
CA LEU A 198 14.27 -1.28 -6.08
C LEU A 198 14.31 0.15 -6.63
N ALA A 199 13.23 0.55 -7.30
CA ALA A 199 13.07 1.94 -7.70
C ALA A 199 12.75 2.79 -6.47
N ASP A 200 13.42 3.93 -6.34
CA ASP A 200 13.11 4.95 -5.35
C ASP A 200 11.64 5.37 -5.42
N ARG A 201 11.08 5.70 -4.26
CA ARG A 201 9.65 5.99 -4.13
C ARG A 201 9.45 7.29 -3.37
N TYR A 202 8.59 8.15 -3.90
CA TYR A 202 8.09 9.32 -3.18
C TYR A 202 6.69 9.03 -2.65
N VAL A 203 6.49 9.14 -1.34
CA VAL A 203 5.19 8.95 -0.71
C VAL A 203 4.83 10.17 0.11
N VAL A 204 3.64 10.72 -0.15
CA VAL A 204 3.02 11.74 0.68
C VAL A 204 2.23 11.06 1.79
N ILE A 205 2.59 11.37 3.04
CA ILE A 205 1.92 10.89 4.25
C ILE A 205 0.93 11.96 4.71
N PRO A 206 -0.33 11.62 5.00
CA PRO A 206 -1.33 12.61 5.43
C PRO A 206 -0.93 13.29 6.74
N GLY A 207 -1.40 14.53 6.93
CA GLY A 207 -1.25 15.26 8.19
C GLY A 207 -2.29 14.85 9.23
N GLN A 208 -2.19 15.44 10.42
CA GLN A 208 -3.16 15.23 11.51
C GLN A 208 -4.52 15.92 11.26
N GLU A 209 -4.56 16.95 10.41
CA GLU A 209 -5.77 17.69 10.10
C GLU A 209 -6.15 17.55 8.63
N LYS A 210 -7.44 17.36 8.36
CA LYS A 210 -7.96 17.36 6.99
C LYS A 210 -8.27 18.78 6.55
N VAL A 211 -7.82 19.14 5.35
CA VAL A 211 -8.14 20.43 4.72
C VAL A 211 -9.34 20.24 3.81
N THR A 212 -10.50 20.77 4.21
CA THR A 212 -11.77 20.54 3.49
C THR A 212 -11.93 21.36 2.22
N THR A 213 -11.18 22.43 2.06
CA THR A 213 -11.22 23.26 0.84
C THR A 213 -9.82 23.77 0.53
N GLN A 214 -9.35 23.50 -0.68
CA GLN A 214 -8.01 23.89 -1.10
C GLN A 214 -7.97 24.14 -2.61
N GLU A 215 -7.43 25.29 -2.99
CA GLU A 215 -7.16 25.62 -4.39
C GLU A 215 -5.68 25.92 -4.55
N GLY A 216 -5.12 25.57 -5.71
CA GLY A 216 -3.70 25.77 -5.96
C GLY A 216 -3.29 25.46 -7.38
N GLU A 217 -2.04 25.83 -7.66
CA GLU A 217 -1.31 25.47 -8.87
C GLU A 217 0.12 25.10 -8.46
N GLY A 218 0.65 24.02 -9.01
CA GLY A 218 1.98 23.53 -8.65
C GLY A 218 2.34 22.23 -9.34
N SER A 219 3.42 21.62 -8.88
CA SER A 219 3.93 20.33 -9.37
C SER A 219 3.00 19.16 -9.03
N ILE A 220 3.30 17.98 -9.56
CA ILE A 220 2.63 16.73 -9.14
C ILE A 220 2.80 16.46 -7.63
N LEU A 221 3.89 16.91 -7.02
CA LEU A 221 4.13 16.77 -5.58
C LEU A 221 3.21 17.68 -4.76
N ASP A 222 3.02 18.92 -5.21
CA ASP A 222 2.10 19.87 -4.58
C ASP A 222 0.65 19.38 -4.67
N LEU A 223 0.28 18.85 -5.84
CA LEU A 223 -1.02 18.23 -6.06
C LEU A 223 -1.21 17.02 -5.14
N ALA A 224 -0.28 16.07 -5.11
CA ALA A 224 -0.35 14.90 -4.22
C ALA A 224 -0.46 15.32 -2.74
N THR A 225 0.27 16.37 -2.33
CA THR A 225 0.17 16.95 -0.98
C THR A 225 -1.21 17.52 -0.70
N ALA A 226 -1.82 18.22 -1.65
CA ALA A 226 -3.18 18.74 -1.53
C ALA A 226 -4.22 17.60 -1.43
N ILE A 227 -4.12 16.57 -2.28
CA ILE A 227 -5.01 15.41 -2.25
C ILE A 227 -4.89 14.66 -0.90
N SER A 228 -3.66 14.45 -0.43
CA SER A 228 -3.39 13.73 0.83
C SER A 228 -3.94 14.50 2.03
N ASN A 229 -3.76 15.82 2.08
CA ASN A 229 -4.36 16.69 3.10
C ASN A 229 -5.88 16.66 3.07
N HIS A 230 -6.47 16.64 1.88
CA HIS A 230 -7.91 16.72 1.73
C HIS A 230 -8.61 15.40 2.09
N GLN A 231 -8.09 14.28 1.59
CA GLN A 231 -8.70 12.97 1.79
C GLN A 231 -8.21 12.27 3.08
N GLY A 232 -7.04 12.64 3.60
CA GLY A 232 -6.39 11.96 4.71
C GLY A 232 -5.88 10.57 4.33
N VAL A 233 -5.39 10.41 3.10
CA VAL A 233 -4.83 9.15 2.57
C VAL A 233 -3.38 9.35 2.15
N ALA A 234 -2.59 8.28 2.16
CA ALA A 234 -1.23 8.33 1.63
C ALA A 234 -1.22 8.21 0.11
N ILE A 235 -0.29 8.91 -0.54
CA ILE A 235 -0.18 8.95 -2.00
C ILE A 235 1.25 8.70 -2.42
N GLU A 236 1.47 7.61 -3.16
CA GLU A 236 2.72 7.33 -3.87
C GLU A 236 2.72 8.07 -5.22
N VAL A 237 3.84 8.73 -5.55
CA VAL A 237 3.98 9.48 -6.81
C VAL A 237 4.99 8.76 -7.71
N ALA A 238 4.55 8.34 -8.90
CA ALA A 238 5.39 7.55 -9.81
C ALA A 238 6.51 8.36 -10.50
N ASN A 239 6.26 9.62 -10.83
CA ASN A 239 7.24 10.52 -11.45
C ASN A 239 7.34 11.85 -10.69
N PRO A 240 8.00 11.86 -9.53
CA PRO A 240 8.03 13.03 -8.64
C PRO A 240 8.85 14.21 -9.19
N SER A 241 9.70 13.97 -10.18
CA SER A 241 10.54 15.00 -10.82
C SER A 241 9.90 15.62 -12.07
N SER A 242 8.59 15.43 -12.28
CA SER A 242 7.89 16.04 -13.40
C SER A 242 7.90 17.58 -13.30
N GLU A 243 8.27 18.23 -14.41
CA GLU A 243 8.23 19.71 -14.54
C GLU A 243 6.82 20.24 -14.87
N ARG A 244 5.84 19.36 -15.09
CA ARG A 244 4.47 19.78 -15.40
C ARG A 244 3.80 20.39 -14.18
N THR A 245 2.99 21.42 -14.43
CA THR A 245 2.15 22.04 -13.42
C THR A 245 0.68 21.70 -13.62
N PHE A 246 -0.02 21.56 -12.50
CA PHE A 246 -1.43 21.18 -12.43
C PHE A 246 -2.18 22.24 -11.64
N LYS A 247 -3.44 22.48 -12.01
CA LYS A 247 -4.36 23.37 -11.28
C LYS A 247 -5.40 22.53 -10.60
N TRP A 248 -5.67 22.77 -9.32
CA TRP A 248 -6.69 22.04 -8.58
C TRP A 248 -7.58 22.97 -7.77
N SER A 249 -8.81 22.51 -7.59
CA SER A 249 -9.79 23.07 -6.66
C SER A 249 -10.50 21.87 -6.03
N LEU A 250 -10.22 21.68 -4.74
CA LEU A 250 -10.73 20.62 -3.89
C LEU A 250 -11.80 21.21 -2.98
N THR A 251 -13.01 20.66 -3.03
CA THR A 251 -14.16 21.10 -2.23
C THR A 251 -14.62 19.98 -1.29
N PRO A 252 -15.43 20.26 -0.25
CA PRO A 252 -15.88 19.22 0.68
C PRO A 252 -16.69 18.09 0.02
N GLU A 253 -17.26 18.33 -1.16
CA GLU A 253 -17.98 17.33 -1.95
C GLU A 253 -17.06 16.39 -2.74
N ASP A 254 -15.77 16.73 -2.86
CA ASP A 254 -14.80 15.89 -3.55
C ASP A 254 -14.45 14.68 -2.68
N ASN A 255 -14.87 13.50 -3.15
CA ASN A 255 -14.41 12.21 -2.64
C ASN A 255 -13.38 11.60 -3.60
N LEU A 256 -12.76 10.48 -3.23
CA LEU A 256 -11.78 9.80 -4.08
C LEU A 256 -12.29 9.48 -5.49
N GLU A 257 -13.55 9.09 -5.64
CA GLU A 257 -14.15 8.76 -6.94
C GLU A 257 -14.23 9.99 -7.86
N THR A 258 -14.80 11.09 -7.36
CA THR A 258 -14.87 12.37 -8.09
C THR A 258 -13.48 12.95 -8.38
N MET A 259 -12.51 12.76 -7.47
CA MET A 259 -11.13 13.17 -7.69
C MET A 259 -10.46 12.39 -8.81
N VAL A 260 -10.69 11.08 -8.91
CA VAL A 260 -10.19 10.26 -10.02
C VAL A 260 -10.67 10.81 -11.36
N GLU A 261 -11.94 11.23 -11.46
CA GLU A 261 -12.48 11.83 -12.67
C GLU A 261 -11.86 13.20 -12.99
N LYS A 262 -11.72 14.08 -11.97
CA LYS A 262 -11.06 15.39 -12.12
C LYS A 262 -9.60 15.26 -12.57
N LEU A 263 -8.87 14.32 -11.98
CA LEU A 263 -7.47 14.04 -12.32
C LEU A 263 -7.34 13.49 -13.74
N ARG A 264 -8.24 12.58 -14.14
CA ARG A 264 -8.28 12.04 -15.51
C ARG A 264 -8.46 13.13 -16.56
N ALA A 265 -9.28 14.15 -16.28
CA ALA A 265 -9.45 15.29 -17.17
C ALA A 265 -8.16 16.13 -17.35
N GLN A 266 -7.21 16.03 -16.42
CA GLN A 266 -5.90 16.67 -16.49
C GLN A 266 -4.80 15.75 -17.04
N GLY A 267 -5.15 14.54 -17.49
CA GLY A 267 -4.20 13.54 -17.94
C GLY A 267 -3.44 12.87 -16.80
N LEU A 268 -4.02 12.80 -15.60
CA LEU A 268 -3.48 12.08 -14.45
C LEU A 268 -4.33 10.85 -14.14
N ALA A 269 -3.73 9.82 -13.55
CA ALA A 269 -4.45 8.68 -13.00
C ALA A 269 -4.16 8.55 -11.51
N LEU A 270 -5.22 8.36 -10.72
CA LEU A 270 -5.15 7.99 -9.32
C LEU A 270 -5.72 6.58 -9.20
N SER A 271 -4.89 5.60 -8.88
CA SER A 271 -5.31 4.21 -8.70
C SER A 271 -5.10 3.77 -7.26
N ASP A 272 -6.04 3.00 -6.73
CA ASP A 272 -5.85 2.33 -5.43
C ASP A 272 -4.69 1.33 -5.56
N ASN A 273 -3.63 1.53 -4.77
CA ASN A 273 -2.61 0.51 -4.59
C ASN A 273 -3.05 -0.38 -3.43
N VAL A 274 -2.44 -1.55 -3.30
CA VAL A 274 -2.75 -2.46 -2.19
C VAL A 274 -2.56 -1.71 -0.86
N SER A 275 -3.53 -1.81 0.04
CA SER A 275 -3.43 -1.33 1.44
C SER A 275 -3.57 0.18 1.68
N ASN A 276 -4.54 0.84 1.03
CA ASN A 276 -4.94 2.24 1.29
C ASN A 276 -3.83 3.29 1.03
N VAL A 277 -2.89 2.97 0.15
CA VAL A 277 -1.95 3.93 -0.43
C VAL A 277 -2.37 4.10 -1.88
N PHE A 278 -2.58 5.33 -2.34
CA PHE A 278 -2.99 5.56 -3.73
C PHE A 278 -1.77 5.86 -4.58
N LEU A 279 -1.70 5.31 -5.79
CA LEU A 279 -0.66 5.63 -6.76
C LEU A 279 -1.16 6.75 -7.69
N LEU A 280 -0.42 7.85 -7.74
CA LEU A 280 -0.63 8.97 -8.66
C LEU A 280 0.38 8.90 -9.81
N THR A 281 -0.13 8.81 -11.04
CA THR A 281 0.68 8.78 -12.27
C THR A 281 0.22 9.84 -13.26
N GLU A 282 1.12 10.26 -14.14
CA GLU A 282 0.82 11.05 -15.35
C GLU A 282 0.52 10.14 -16.57
#